data_AF-A0A7S2BG66-F1
#
_entry.id   AF-A0A7S2BG66-F1
#
_cell.length_a   1.000
_cell.length_b   1.000
_cell.length_c   1.000
_cell.angle_alpha   90.00
_cell.angle_beta   90.00
_cell.angle_gamma   90.00
#
_symmetry.space_group_name_H-M   'P 1'
#
loop_
_entity.id
_entity.type
_entity.pdbx_description
1 polymer ?
#
loop_
_entity_poly.entity_id
_entity_poly.type
_entity_poly.pdbx_seq_one_letter_code
_entity_poly.pdbx_strand_id
1 'polypeptide(L)'
;SIWTDMSKPVVFWYNGGPGASSLFGLMQEFGPLLLTDDAYTPSGMQPVRNAYAWSQQAVVCAIDSPPPIGLGFCTQQGSAGPATSCGAWKDSLVFEANRNAYDAFFKDAFPEWKGRTLYLAGESYAGIYVPGFAKAIMDRPIEGVPFGGLMVGDGFTG
;
A
#
# COMPACT_ATOMS: atom_id res chain seq x y z
N SER A 1 -2.46 -21.45 -3.24
CA SER A 1 -1.43 -20.51 -2.74
C SER A 1 -2.13 -19.27 -2.23
N ILE A 2 -1.45 -18.33 -1.55
CA ILE A 2 -2.08 -17.08 -1.09
C ILE A 2 -2.78 -16.32 -2.25
N TRP A 3 -2.20 -16.40 -3.45
CA TRP A 3 -2.70 -15.79 -4.69
C TRP A 3 -3.97 -16.42 -5.26
N THR A 4 -4.23 -17.70 -5.00
CA THR A 4 -5.39 -18.41 -5.55
C THR A 4 -6.48 -18.75 -4.54
N ASP A 5 -6.15 -18.73 -3.24
CA ASP A 5 -7.11 -18.97 -2.17
C ASP A 5 -7.97 -17.73 -1.91
N MET A 6 -9.20 -17.74 -2.41
CA MET A 6 -10.15 -16.62 -2.33
C MET A 6 -10.65 -16.34 -0.90
N SER A 7 -10.39 -17.24 0.07
CA SER A 7 -10.68 -16.96 1.49
C SER A 7 -9.68 -16.00 2.11
N LYS A 8 -8.51 -15.80 1.48
CA LYS A 8 -7.46 -14.90 1.97
C LYS A 8 -7.76 -13.46 1.55
N PRO A 9 -7.70 -12.49 2.48
CA PRO A 9 -8.01 -11.10 2.17
C PRO A 9 -6.91 -10.43 1.35
N VAL A 10 -7.25 -9.28 0.77
CA VAL A 10 -6.29 -8.30 0.23
C VAL A 10 -6.10 -7.20 1.25
N VAL A 11 -4.86 -6.85 1.56
CA VAL A 11 -4.49 -5.76 2.45
C VAL A 11 -3.69 -4.74 1.65
N PHE A 12 -4.17 -3.50 1.58
CA PHE A 12 -3.35 -2.39 1.09
C PHE A 12 -2.63 -1.73 2.25
N TRP A 13 -1.32 -1.62 2.16
CA TRP A 13 -0.43 -1.07 3.18
C TRP A 13 0.13 0.29 2.78
N TYR A 14 0.15 1.22 3.75
CA TYR A 14 0.66 2.58 3.62
C TYR A 14 1.61 2.94 4.77
N ASN A 15 2.87 3.24 4.47
CA ASN A 15 3.71 3.98 5.41
C ASN A 15 3.33 5.48 5.40
N GLY A 16 3.67 6.20 6.47
CA GLY A 16 3.29 7.61 6.68
C GLY A 16 4.32 8.64 6.16
N GLY A 17 4.84 9.45 7.09
CA GLY A 17 5.72 10.59 6.80
C GLY A 17 5.08 11.94 7.16
N PRO A 18 4.33 12.60 6.24
CA PRO A 18 4.00 12.18 4.87
C PRO A 18 5.24 12.21 3.96
N GLY A 19 5.38 11.23 3.05
CA GLY A 19 6.52 11.15 2.13
C GLY A 19 7.30 9.85 2.13
N ALA A 20 6.98 8.89 3.02
CA ALA A 20 7.71 7.64 3.13
C ALA A 20 7.18 6.59 2.14
N SER A 21 8.09 5.88 1.48
CA SER A 21 7.71 4.76 0.61
C SER A 21 7.17 3.60 1.42
N SER A 22 6.09 2.98 0.94
CA SER A 22 5.50 1.79 1.56
C SER A 22 6.37 0.53 1.36
N LEU A 23 7.40 0.62 0.50
CA LEU A 23 8.45 -0.39 0.42
C LEU A 23 9.25 -0.47 1.72
N PHE A 24 9.26 0.58 2.55
CA PHE A 24 9.85 0.53 3.88
C PHE A 24 9.20 -0.59 4.69
N GLY A 25 7.88 -0.57 4.88
CA GLY A 25 7.21 -1.61 5.64
C GLY A 25 7.27 -2.98 5.00
N LEU A 26 7.22 -3.04 3.67
CA LEU A 26 7.39 -4.31 2.96
C LEU A 26 8.77 -4.92 3.21
N MET A 27 9.84 -4.13 3.22
CA MET A 27 11.21 -4.64 3.26
C MET A 27 11.87 -4.57 4.63
N GLN A 28 11.27 -3.92 5.62
CA GLN A 28 11.86 -3.78 6.96
C GLN A 28 10.93 -4.19 8.10
N GLU A 29 9.63 -4.40 7.84
CA GLU A 29 8.66 -4.66 8.90
C GLU A 29 7.97 -6.03 8.74
N PHE A 30 7.08 -6.17 7.77
CA PHE A 30 6.13 -7.30 7.71
C PHE A 30 6.22 -8.14 6.43
N GLY A 31 6.99 -7.72 5.42
CA GLY A 31 7.04 -8.45 4.16
C GLY A 31 7.86 -9.75 4.24
N PRO A 32 7.80 -10.58 3.19
CA PRO A 32 8.41 -11.91 3.19
C PRO A 32 9.94 -11.90 3.13
N LEU A 33 10.53 -10.80 2.69
CA LEU A 33 11.97 -10.61 2.54
C LEU A 33 12.34 -9.28 3.20
N LEU A 34 13.33 -9.31 4.08
CA LEU A 34 13.78 -8.16 4.85
C LEU A 34 15.19 -7.74 4.44
N LEU A 35 15.43 -6.43 4.45
CA LEU A 35 16.72 -5.80 4.25
C LEU A 35 17.30 -5.38 5.60
N THR A 36 17.64 -6.35 6.44
CA THR A 36 18.28 -6.13 7.75
C THR A 36 19.79 -5.94 7.59
N ASP A 37 20.50 -5.62 8.67
CA ASP A 37 21.97 -5.56 8.65
C ASP A 37 22.59 -6.87 8.13
N ASP A 38 22.01 -8.02 8.48
CA ASP A 38 22.40 -9.34 7.98
C ASP A 38 22.20 -9.51 6.46
N ALA A 39 21.35 -8.69 5.84
CA ALA A 39 21.16 -8.71 4.39
C ALA A 39 22.35 -8.09 3.65
N TYR A 40 23.23 -7.33 4.32
CA TYR A 40 24.41 -6.72 3.72
C TYR A 40 25.62 -7.64 3.88
N THR A 41 26.07 -8.20 2.76
CA THR A 41 27.28 -9.04 2.70
C THR A 41 28.38 -8.32 1.93
N PRO A 42 29.67 -8.69 2.10
CA PRO A 42 30.76 -8.17 1.26
C PRO A 42 30.55 -8.40 -0.25
N SER A 43 29.75 -9.40 -0.62
CA SER A 43 29.37 -9.74 -2.00
C SER A 43 28.11 -9.02 -2.51
N GLY A 44 27.49 -8.16 -1.71
CA GLY A 44 26.26 -7.43 -2.06
C GLY A 44 25.10 -7.73 -1.12
N MET A 45 23.89 -7.47 -1.59
CA MET A 45 22.66 -7.55 -0.79
C MET A 45 21.96 -8.90 -0.97
N GLN A 46 21.67 -9.59 0.13
CA GLN A 46 20.97 -10.87 0.20
C GLN A 46 19.79 -10.76 1.18
N PRO A 47 18.55 -10.49 0.70
CA PRO A 47 17.40 -10.32 1.57
C PRO A 47 17.14 -11.54 2.47
N VAL A 48 16.83 -11.30 3.74
CA VAL A 48 16.58 -12.33 4.76
C VAL A 48 15.10 -12.72 4.76
N ARG A 49 14.78 -14.01 4.87
CA ARG A 49 13.37 -14.44 4.95
C ARG A 49 12.73 -14.06 6.29
N ASN A 50 11.53 -13.50 6.23
CA ASN A 50 10.73 -13.20 7.42
C ASN A 50 9.81 -14.38 7.78
N ALA A 51 10.04 -15.00 8.95
CA ALA A 51 9.17 -16.07 9.46
C ALA A 51 7.79 -15.58 9.92
N TYR A 52 7.60 -14.27 10.10
CA TYR A 52 6.37 -13.63 10.55
C TYR A 52 5.71 -12.79 9.45
N ALA A 53 6.04 -13.07 8.18
CA ALA A 53 5.54 -12.31 7.05
C ALA A 53 4.00 -12.31 7.01
N TRP A 54 3.38 -11.15 6.84
CA TRP A 54 1.93 -11.03 6.71
C TRP A 54 1.39 -11.74 5.46
N SER A 55 2.24 -11.95 4.45
CA SER A 55 1.92 -12.71 3.24
C SER A 55 1.56 -14.18 3.50
N GLN A 56 1.75 -14.67 4.72
CA GLN A 56 1.24 -15.97 5.17
C GLN A 56 -0.27 -15.97 5.40
N GLN A 57 -0.87 -14.80 5.67
CA GLN A 57 -2.28 -14.66 6.05
C GLN A 57 -3.10 -13.84 5.05
N ALA A 58 -2.48 -12.96 4.27
CA ALA A 58 -3.15 -12.11 3.30
C ALA A 58 -2.30 -11.89 2.05
N VAL A 59 -2.94 -11.49 0.96
CA VAL A 59 -2.22 -10.81 -0.12
C VAL A 59 -1.99 -9.38 0.34
N VAL A 60 -0.74 -8.97 0.50
CA VAL A 60 -0.40 -7.61 0.96
C VAL A 60 0.21 -6.82 -0.19
N CYS A 61 -0.37 -5.67 -0.51
CA CYS A 61 0.13 -4.75 -1.52
C CYS A 61 0.60 -3.46 -0.82
N ALA A 62 1.91 -3.22 -0.84
CA ALA A 62 2.48 -1.95 -0.38
C ALA A 62 2.32 -0.90 -1.48
N ILE A 63 1.69 0.23 -1.15
CA ILE A 63 1.34 1.26 -2.12
C ILE A 63 2.10 2.54 -1.79
N ASP A 64 2.97 2.98 -2.71
CA ASP A 64 3.58 4.31 -2.64
C ASP A 64 2.55 5.38 -3.00
N SER A 65 2.21 6.23 -2.04
CA SER A 65 1.15 7.21 -2.21
C SER A 65 1.25 8.41 -1.26
N PRO A 66 0.95 9.63 -1.74
CA PRO A 66 0.76 10.00 -3.15
C PRO A 66 2.10 10.09 -3.92
N PRO A 67 2.08 10.05 -5.27
CA PRO A 67 3.26 10.42 -6.07
C PRO A 67 3.81 11.82 -5.68
N PRO A 68 5.12 12.07 -5.72
CA PRO A 68 6.18 11.26 -6.31
C PRO A 68 6.88 10.36 -5.27
N ILE A 69 6.18 9.92 -4.22
CA ILE A 69 6.77 9.09 -3.17
C ILE A 69 7.24 7.75 -3.76
N GLY A 70 8.44 7.31 -3.35
CA GLY A 70 9.02 6.04 -3.76
C GLY A 70 9.10 5.90 -5.28
N LEU A 71 8.37 4.93 -5.84
CA LEU A 71 8.28 4.72 -7.29
C LEU A 71 7.06 5.37 -7.95
N GLY A 72 6.22 6.07 -7.20
CA GLY A 72 5.08 6.81 -7.73
C GLY A 72 5.49 8.01 -8.58
N PHE A 73 4.71 8.34 -9.63
CA PHE A 73 5.01 9.44 -10.54
C PHE A 73 3.76 10.08 -11.14
N CYS A 74 3.93 11.28 -11.72
CA CYS A 74 2.84 12.05 -12.34
C CYS A 74 3.05 12.38 -13.82
N THR A 75 4.10 11.84 -14.45
CA THR A 75 4.39 12.09 -15.87
C THR A 75 4.58 10.80 -16.64
N GLN A 76 4.52 10.89 -17.98
CA GLN A 76 4.80 9.75 -18.85
C GLN A 76 6.25 9.26 -18.77
N GLN A 77 7.18 10.07 -18.24
CA GLN A 77 8.57 9.65 -18.00
C GLN A 77 8.72 8.74 -16.77
N GLY A 78 7.64 8.40 -16.06
CA GLY A 78 7.71 7.56 -14.89
C GLY A 78 8.41 8.26 -13.72
N SER A 79 9.03 7.47 -12.83
CA SER A 79 9.81 7.96 -11.70
C SER A 79 11.10 8.71 -12.09
N ALA A 80 11.49 8.67 -13.37
CA ALA A 80 12.58 9.49 -13.92
C ALA A 80 12.15 10.93 -14.27
N GLY A 81 10.85 11.23 -14.21
CA GLY A 81 10.32 12.57 -14.42
C GLY A 81 10.57 13.53 -13.24
N PRO A 82 10.34 14.84 -13.41
CA PRO A 82 10.54 15.82 -12.34
C PRO A 82 9.53 15.60 -11.20
N ALA A 83 10.00 15.35 -9.98
CA ALA A 83 9.14 15.16 -8.80
C ALA A 83 8.16 16.34 -8.55
N THR A 84 8.55 17.55 -8.95
CA THR A 84 7.73 18.78 -8.83
C THR A 84 6.54 18.81 -9.78
N SER A 85 6.47 17.90 -10.77
CA SER A 85 5.36 17.85 -11.74
C SER A 85 4.04 17.36 -11.13
N CYS A 86 4.08 16.73 -9.96
CA CYS A 86 2.89 16.24 -9.27
C CYS A 86 2.01 17.35 -8.67
N GLY A 87 2.54 18.57 -8.57
CA GLY A 87 1.86 19.66 -7.89
C GLY A 87 1.77 19.44 -6.37
N ALA A 88 0.99 20.28 -5.70
CA ALA A 88 0.79 20.19 -4.26
C ALA A 88 -0.36 19.24 -3.93
N TRP A 89 -0.11 18.29 -3.03
CA TRP A 89 -1.14 17.41 -2.51
C TRP A 89 -1.89 18.03 -1.34
N LYS A 90 -3.19 17.74 -1.31
CA LYS A 90 -4.05 17.91 -0.15
C LYS A 90 -4.61 16.54 0.19
N ASP A 91 -4.84 16.26 1.46
CA ASP A 91 -5.32 14.95 1.91
C ASP A 91 -6.56 14.48 1.14
N SER A 92 -7.52 15.38 0.88
CA SER A 92 -8.71 15.06 0.08
C SER A 92 -8.41 14.56 -1.34
N LEU A 93 -7.40 15.15 -2.00
CA LEU A 93 -6.95 14.70 -3.33
C LEU A 93 -6.25 13.35 -3.26
N VAL A 94 -5.49 13.10 -2.20
CA VAL A 94 -4.87 11.79 -1.96
C VAL A 94 -5.95 10.73 -1.77
N PHE A 95 -7.02 11.02 -1.03
CA PHE A 95 -8.12 10.07 -0.84
C PHE A 95 -8.82 9.73 -2.16
N GLU A 96 -9.11 10.74 -2.96
CA GLU A 96 -9.74 10.55 -4.27
C GLU A 96 -8.84 9.76 -5.23
N ALA A 97 -7.55 10.12 -5.32
CA ALA A 97 -6.59 9.45 -6.18
C ALA A 97 -6.43 7.96 -5.81
N ASN A 98 -6.28 7.65 -4.53
CA ASN A 98 -6.20 6.25 -4.08
C ASN A 98 -7.51 5.52 -4.32
N ARG A 99 -8.66 6.16 -4.10
CA ARG A 99 -9.94 5.52 -4.42
C ARG A 99 -10.04 5.16 -5.90
N ASN A 100 -9.60 6.03 -6.81
CA ASN A 100 -9.54 5.72 -8.24
C ASN A 100 -8.56 4.58 -8.55
N ALA A 101 -7.40 4.58 -7.88
CA ALA A 101 -6.43 3.49 -8.00
C ALA A 101 -7.00 2.14 -7.53
N TYR A 102 -7.83 2.11 -6.49
CA TYR A 102 -8.46 0.86 -6.02
C TYR A 102 -9.47 0.31 -7.03
N ASP A 103 -10.26 1.17 -7.68
CA ASP A 103 -11.15 0.73 -8.77
C ASP A 103 -10.34 0.13 -9.91
N ALA A 104 -9.30 0.83 -10.38
CA ALA A 104 -8.44 0.34 -11.45
C ALA A 104 -7.74 -0.97 -11.06
N PHE A 105 -7.33 -1.11 -9.80
CA PHE A 105 -6.70 -2.31 -9.27
C PHE A 105 -7.62 -3.53 -9.40
N PHE A 106 -8.86 -3.44 -8.90
CA PHE A 106 -9.78 -4.58 -8.92
C PHE A 106 -10.54 -4.73 -10.24
N LYS A 107 -10.57 -3.71 -11.10
CA LYS A 107 -11.24 -3.78 -12.41
C LYS A 107 -10.31 -4.19 -13.53
N ASP A 108 -9.12 -3.60 -13.56
CA ASP A 108 -8.24 -3.64 -14.73
C ASP A 108 -6.99 -4.49 -14.47
N ALA A 109 -6.39 -4.41 -13.27
CA ALA A 109 -5.14 -5.11 -12.96
C ALA A 109 -5.35 -6.53 -12.43
N PHE A 110 -6.30 -6.70 -11.49
CA PHE A 110 -6.57 -7.96 -10.78
C PHE A 110 -8.09 -8.24 -10.68
N PRO A 111 -8.82 -8.33 -11.81
CA PRO A 111 -10.25 -8.62 -11.80
C PRO A 111 -10.59 -9.96 -11.13
N GLU A 112 -9.68 -10.92 -11.15
CA GLU A 112 -9.81 -12.23 -10.50
C GLU A 112 -9.79 -12.17 -8.97
N TRP A 113 -9.42 -11.03 -8.36
CA TRP A 113 -9.44 -10.86 -6.91
C TRP A 113 -10.73 -10.24 -6.40
N LYS A 114 -11.69 -9.90 -7.27
CA LYS A 114 -13.06 -9.59 -6.86
C LYS A 114 -13.64 -10.77 -6.07
N GLY A 115 -14.33 -10.47 -4.98
CA GLY A 115 -14.86 -11.41 -4.00
C GLY A 115 -14.00 -11.54 -2.75
N ARG A 116 -12.71 -11.17 -2.80
CA ARG A 116 -11.86 -11.09 -1.60
C ARG A 116 -12.22 -9.89 -0.75
N THR A 117 -12.17 -10.05 0.57
CA THR A 117 -12.32 -8.93 1.50
C THR A 117 -11.10 -8.02 1.44
N LEU A 118 -11.32 -6.72 1.25
CA LEU A 118 -10.30 -5.68 1.29
C LEU A 118 -10.18 -5.10 2.70
N TYR A 119 -8.95 -4.99 3.20
CA TYR A 119 -8.59 -4.22 4.39
C TYR A 119 -7.59 -3.14 4.01
N LEU A 120 -7.64 -2.02 4.73
CA LEU A 120 -6.67 -0.95 4.61
C LEU A 120 -5.82 -0.90 5.88
N ALA A 121 -4.51 -0.91 5.75
CA ALA A 121 -3.58 -0.88 6.86
C ALA A 121 -2.51 0.18 6.64
N GLY A 122 -1.98 0.75 7.71
CA GLY A 122 -0.85 1.66 7.59
C GLY A 122 -0.33 2.14 8.93
N GLU A 123 0.68 3.00 8.89
CA GLU A 123 1.33 3.53 10.09
C GLU A 123 1.67 5.03 10.02
N SER A 124 1.96 5.62 11.19
CA SER A 124 2.41 7.01 11.30
C SER A 124 1.39 7.99 10.70
N TYR A 125 1.78 8.86 9.77
CA TYR A 125 0.85 9.77 9.09
C TYR A 125 -0.27 9.04 8.31
N ALA A 126 -0.13 7.72 8.07
CA ALA A 126 -1.23 6.93 7.55
C ALA A 126 -2.43 6.85 8.53
N GLY A 127 -2.28 7.32 9.78
CA GLY A 127 -3.41 7.59 10.68
C GLY A 127 -4.38 8.66 10.17
N ILE A 128 -3.95 9.54 9.26
CA ILE A 128 -4.84 10.41 8.49
C ILE A 128 -5.30 9.71 7.21
N TYR A 129 -4.37 9.05 6.50
CA TYR A 129 -4.64 8.46 5.19
C TYR A 129 -5.62 7.29 5.22
N VAL A 130 -5.36 6.28 6.06
CA VAL A 130 -6.12 5.03 6.10
C VAL A 130 -7.59 5.28 6.47
N PRO A 131 -7.94 6.10 7.49
CA PRO A 131 -9.33 6.47 7.73
C PRO A 131 -9.96 7.27 6.59
N GLY A 132 -9.21 8.18 5.96
CA GLY A 132 -9.67 8.93 4.78
C GLY A 132 -9.99 8.02 3.59
N PHE A 133 -9.14 7.03 3.33
CA PHE A 133 -9.35 6.00 2.30
C PHE A 133 -10.53 5.10 2.62
N ALA A 134 -10.66 4.66 3.87
CA ALA A 134 -11.80 3.86 4.31
C ALA A 134 -13.11 4.61 4.12
N LYS A 135 -13.15 5.90 4.47
CA LYS A 135 -14.30 6.76 4.18
C LYS A 135 -14.60 6.83 2.68
N ALA A 136 -13.58 7.03 1.84
CA ALA A 136 -13.77 7.08 0.39
C ALA A 136 -14.31 5.75 -0.19
N ILE A 137 -13.92 4.59 0.36
CA ILE A 137 -14.48 3.28 -0.03
C ILE A 137 -15.91 3.13 0.48
N MET A 138 -16.22 3.54 1.70
CA MET A 138 -17.59 3.45 2.25
C MET A 138 -18.55 4.37 1.49
N ASP A 139 -18.12 5.57 1.11
CA ASP A 139 -18.93 6.52 0.33
C ASP A 139 -19.11 6.05 -1.13
N ARG A 140 -18.07 5.41 -1.71
CA ARG A 140 -18.10 4.84 -3.06
C ARG A 140 -17.57 3.41 -3.04
N PRO A 141 -18.40 2.39 -2.76
CA PRO A 141 -17.96 1.00 -2.70
C PRO A 141 -17.33 0.52 -4.01
N ILE A 142 -16.40 -0.44 -3.93
CA ILE A 142 -15.81 -1.10 -5.10
C ILE A 142 -16.70 -2.31 -5.43
N GLU A 143 -17.19 -2.37 -6.67
CA GLU A 143 -18.10 -3.44 -7.08
C GLU A 143 -17.44 -4.82 -6.93
N GLY A 144 -18.12 -5.71 -6.19
CA GLY A 144 -17.66 -7.08 -5.97
C GLY A 144 -16.51 -7.20 -4.98
N VAL A 145 -16.14 -6.15 -4.24
CA VAL A 145 -15.05 -6.19 -3.25
C VAL A 145 -15.60 -5.78 -1.87
N PRO A 146 -15.87 -6.76 -0.97
CA PRO A 146 -16.30 -6.45 0.38
C PRO A 146 -15.22 -5.67 1.15
N PHE A 147 -15.59 -4.59 1.83
CA PHE A 147 -14.68 -3.87 2.71
C PHE A 147 -14.76 -4.43 4.14
N GLY A 148 -13.64 -4.93 4.65
CA GLY A 148 -13.56 -5.60 5.96
C GLY A 148 -13.19 -4.68 7.12
N GLY A 149 -12.57 -3.53 6.84
CA GLY A 149 -12.18 -2.56 7.85
C GLY A 149 -10.77 -2.02 7.66
N LEU A 150 -10.26 -1.42 8.72
CA LEU A 150 -8.96 -0.77 8.70
C LEU A 150 -8.13 -1.04 9.97
N MET A 151 -6.83 -0.86 9.86
CA MET A 151 -5.87 -0.94 10.96
C MET A 151 -4.85 0.20 10.84
N VAL A 152 -4.52 0.85 11.95
CA VAL A 152 -3.48 1.89 12.00
C VAL A 152 -2.52 1.57 13.13
N GLY A 153 -1.23 1.39 12.81
CA GLY A 153 -0.15 1.30 13.78
C GLY A 153 0.41 2.68 14.09
N ASP A 154 0.56 3.03 15.36
CA ASP A 154 1.26 4.24 15.84
C ASP A 154 0.90 5.51 15.05
N GLY A 155 -0.40 5.68 14.78
CA GLY A 155 -0.91 6.67 13.84
C GLY A 155 -0.99 8.08 14.39
N PHE A 156 -0.71 9.07 13.54
CA PHE A 156 -1.10 10.46 13.79
C PHE A 156 -2.59 10.64 13.52
N THR A 157 -3.34 11.15 14.51
CA THR A 157 -4.81 11.27 14.45
C THR A 157 -5.34 12.70 14.40
N GLY A 158 -4.45 13.70 14.42
CA GLY A 158 -4.81 15.13 14.51
C GLY A 158 -4.20 15.82 15.73
#